data_AF-A0A2E7SPU9-F1
#
_entry.id   AF-A0A2E7SPU9-F1
#
_cell.length_a   1.000
_cell.length_b   1.000
_cell.length_c   1.000
_cell.angle_alpha   90.00
_cell.angle_beta   90.00
_cell.angle_gamma   90.00
#
_symmetry.space_group_name_H-M   'P 1'
#
loop_
_entity.id
_entity.type
_entity.pdbx_description
1 polymer ?
#
loop_
_entity_poly.entity_id
_entity_poly.type
_entity_poly.pdbx_seq_one_letter_code
_entity_poly.pdbx_strand_id
1 'polypeptide(L)'
;MKRLSLLIALGISSLTLAEHASAESFTLNTRHRVRDAAGLWAVSEQKVLWEADKTAVIVCDMWDLHHCKNAVGRVGEVAPRMNEFLKKARSKGAFIIHAPSSCTGFYENHPARKRAINAPKAASFPKAIENWCHWIDKVEENQGYPIDHSDGGEDDDPVEHAAWAKHLAEIGRNPRSPWKRQVDLIDIDGDRDAISDNGFEIWNLLEARGIKNVMLVGVHTNMCVLGRPFGLRNMTRNGKNVLLVRDLTDAMYNPARWPYVNHFRGTELVIEHIEERVCPTTTSDQLLGGKPFRFKGDTPPHVVFMIGEKEYSTASTLTDFAKRQLEYRGVRCTFVHVDANDSNNFAGLEALKDADLLFVSVRRRTPPKTQLDLIRSHLAQGKPVVGIRTASHAFDREPPSAQHIRWAEFDDVILGVDYNGHYGNKPPKAPATIVSINGNSAKHPILTGVAPGSFEAKSHLYKNKKLTDTVNVLLTGTLKGRDEINEPVAWTNTVNGSRVFYTSLGGPGDFELPTFQRLLLNGVLWALDKPIPPADPRVIAHN
;
A
#
# COMPACT_ATOMS: atom_id res chain seq x y z
N MET A 1 -49.36 -55.42 66.83
CA MET A 1 -48.44 -54.45 66.20
C MET A 1 -48.96 -54.14 64.80
N LYS A 2 -49.59 -52.97 64.63
CA LYS A 2 -50.25 -52.54 63.39
C LYS A 2 -49.22 -51.83 62.49
N ARG A 3 -49.16 -52.21 61.21
CA ARG A 3 -48.44 -51.48 60.16
C ARG A 3 -49.27 -50.25 59.75
N LEU A 4 -48.64 -49.08 59.69
CA LEU A 4 -49.22 -47.87 59.12
C LEU A 4 -48.30 -47.39 57.98
N SER A 5 -48.84 -47.39 56.77
CA SER A 5 -48.20 -46.85 55.57
C SER A 5 -48.47 -45.34 55.50
N LEU A 6 -47.42 -44.53 55.35
CA LEU A 6 -47.55 -43.09 55.10
C LEU A 6 -47.02 -42.81 53.68
N LEU A 7 -47.93 -42.46 52.76
CA LEU A 7 -47.57 -41.92 51.44
C LEU A 7 -47.18 -40.44 51.60
N ILE A 8 -46.00 -40.07 51.14
CA ILE A 8 -45.58 -38.68 50.95
C ILE A 8 -45.63 -38.40 49.44
N ALA A 9 -46.52 -37.49 49.03
CA ALA A 9 -46.60 -36.99 47.67
C ALA A 9 -45.52 -35.90 47.47
N LEU A 10 -44.54 -36.15 46.59
CA LEU A 10 -43.64 -35.11 46.10
C LEU A 10 -44.31 -34.38 44.92
N GLY A 11 -44.62 -33.10 45.13
CA GLY A 11 -44.99 -32.19 44.05
C GLY A 11 -43.75 -31.81 43.23
N ILE A 12 -43.77 -32.11 41.93
CA ILE A 12 -42.75 -31.69 40.98
C ILE A 12 -43.11 -30.27 40.51
N SER A 13 -42.43 -29.27 41.06
CA SER A 13 -42.44 -27.90 40.52
C SER A 13 -41.56 -27.87 39.27
N SER A 14 -42.19 -27.81 38.10
CA SER A 14 -41.52 -27.59 36.82
C SER A 14 -40.95 -26.17 36.76
N LEU A 15 -39.64 -26.03 37.03
CA LEU A 15 -38.87 -24.86 36.64
C LEU A 15 -38.73 -24.86 35.11
N THR A 16 -39.44 -23.95 34.44
CA THR A 16 -39.13 -23.57 33.06
C THR A 16 -37.79 -22.84 33.07
N LEU A 17 -36.72 -23.55 32.75
CA LEU A 17 -35.47 -22.95 32.31
C LEU A 17 -35.76 -22.19 31.02
N ALA A 18 -35.89 -20.87 31.11
CA ALA A 18 -35.80 -20.02 29.94
C ALA A 18 -34.39 -20.22 29.36
N GLU A 19 -34.29 -20.88 28.21
CA GLU A 19 -33.08 -20.84 27.38
C GLU A 19 -32.78 -19.36 27.09
N HIS A 20 -31.87 -18.78 27.86
CA HIS A 20 -31.14 -17.62 27.39
C HIS A 20 -30.36 -18.11 26.17
N ALA A 21 -30.87 -17.82 24.98
CA ALA A 21 -30.09 -17.94 23.77
C ALA A 21 -28.76 -17.21 24.03
N SER A 22 -27.67 -17.99 24.10
CA SER A 22 -26.32 -17.45 24.25
C SER A 22 -26.15 -16.39 23.18
N ALA A 23 -25.97 -15.12 23.58
CA ALA A 23 -25.75 -14.03 22.64
C ALA A 23 -24.56 -14.40 21.75
N GLU A 24 -24.81 -14.53 20.45
CA GLU A 24 -23.72 -14.79 19.51
C GLU A 24 -22.72 -13.63 19.58
N SER A 25 -21.44 -13.96 19.40
CA SER A 25 -20.35 -13.00 19.50
C SER A 25 -19.43 -13.05 18.28
N PHE A 26 -18.75 -11.94 18.05
CA PHE A 26 -17.65 -11.81 17.10
C PHE A 26 -16.33 -11.83 17.87
N THR A 27 -15.47 -12.81 17.55
CA THR A 27 -14.07 -12.82 18.00
C THR A 27 -13.23 -12.24 16.88
N LEU A 28 -12.68 -11.04 17.09
CA LEU A 28 -12.02 -10.27 16.05
C LEU A 28 -10.57 -10.02 16.43
N ASN A 29 -9.66 -10.28 15.51
CA ASN A 29 -8.32 -9.68 15.59
C ASN A 29 -8.41 -8.25 15.06
N THR A 30 -7.96 -7.30 15.87
CA THR A 30 -7.93 -5.88 15.54
C THR A 30 -6.50 -5.40 15.42
N ARG A 31 -6.29 -4.41 14.56
CA ARG A 31 -5.01 -3.77 14.29
C ARG A 31 -5.12 -2.30 14.66
N HIS A 32 -4.15 -1.80 15.42
CA HIS A 32 -3.95 -0.37 15.67
C HIS A 32 -2.45 -0.05 15.55
N ARG A 33 -2.08 1.23 15.57
CA ARG A 33 -0.69 1.65 15.53
C ARG A 33 -0.32 2.42 16.79
N VAL A 34 0.83 2.06 17.37
CA VAL A 34 1.41 2.71 18.55
C VAL A 34 2.83 3.15 18.26
N ARG A 35 3.31 4.18 18.94
CA ARG A 35 4.72 4.57 18.84
C ARG A 35 5.59 3.57 19.61
N ASP A 36 6.61 3.03 18.95
CA ASP A 36 7.61 2.18 19.54
C ASP A 36 8.64 2.97 20.38
N ALA A 37 9.65 2.28 20.92
CA ALA A 37 10.70 2.91 21.72
C ALA A 37 11.55 3.94 20.93
N ALA A 38 11.57 3.85 19.60
CA ALA A 38 12.22 4.82 18.72
C ALA A 38 11.28 5.96 18.29
N GLY A 39 10.04 5.97 18.77
CA GLY A 39 9.03 6.95 18.41
C GLY A 39 8.37 6.71 17.05
N LEU A 40 8.67 5.59 16.38
CA LEU A 40 8.11 5.22 15.08
C LEU A 40 6.80 4.47 15.25
N TRP A 41 5.88 4.61 14.28
CA TRP A 41 4.63 3.87 14.31
C TRP A 41 4.85 2.38 14.01
N ALA A 42 4.43 1.53 14.94
CA ALA A 42 4.47 0.09 14.84
C ALA A 42 3.06 -0.50 14.94
N VAL A 43 2.84 -1.61 14.24
CA VAL A 43 1.59 -2.37 14.30
C VAL A 43 1.46 -3.04 15.66
N SER A 44 0.28 -2.92 16.26
CA SER A 44 -0.13 -3.61 17.47
C SER A 44 -1.46 -4.32 17.23
N GLU A 45 -1.52 -5.59 17.63
CA GLU A 45 -2.69 -6.44 17.41
C GLU A 45 -3.35 -6.80 18.74
N GLN A 46 -4.67 -6.80 18.76
CA GLN A 46 -5.46 -7.19 19.92
C GLN A 46 -6.64 -8.06 19.50
N LYS A 47 -6.97 -9.06 20.30
CA LYS A 47 -8.20 -9.83 20.13
C LYS A 47 -9.31 -9.20 20.97
N VAL A 48 -10.47 -8.96 20.34
CA VAL A 48 -11.67 -8.47 21.03
C VAL A 48 -12.84 -9.42 20.84
N LEU A 49 -13.75 -9.42 21.81
CA LEU A 49 -15.00 -10.17 21.78
C LEU A 49 -16.16 -9.18 21.82
N TRP A 50 -16.95 -9.12 20.75
CA TRP A 50 -18.09 -8.22 20.62
C TRP A 50 -19.40 -9.00 20.59
N GLU A 51 -20.34 -8.69 21.47
CA GLU A 51 -21.72 -9.20 21.39
C GLU A 51 -22.37 -8.74 20.08
N ALA A 52 -22.88 -9.69 19.29
CA ALA A 52 -23.39 -9.40 17.96
C ALA A 52 -24.66 -8.54 18.00
N ASP A 53 -25.57 -8.78 18.95
CA ASP A 53 -26.80 -7.99 19.14
C ASP A 53 -26.53 -6.57 19.68
N LYS A 54 -25.33 -6.30 20.20
CA LYS A 54 -24.85 -4.95 20.59
C LYS A 54 -23.95 -4.32 19.53
N THR A 55 -23.91 -4.89 18.33
CA THR A 55 -23.05 -4.44 17.23
C THR A 55 -23.88 -4.02 16.02
N ALA A 56 -23.55 -2.86 15.45
CA ALA A 56 -24.07 -2.46 14.15
C ALA A 56 -22.97 -2.50 13.08
N VAL A 57 -23.34 -2.85 11.85
CA VAL A 57 -22.51 -2.61 10.67
C VAL A 57 -23.13 -1.46 9.87
N ILE A 58 -22.39 -0.37 9.68
CA ILE A 58 -22.84 0.76 8.89
C ILE A 58 -22.17 0.67 7.50
N VAL A 59 -22.99 0.69 6.44
CA VAL A 59 -22.55 0.65 5.03
C VAL A 59 -22.52 2.07 4.49
N CYS A 60 -21.33 2.65 4.37
CA CYS A 60 -21.13 4.03 3.95
C CYS A 60 -21.05 4.15 2.42
N ASP A 61 -21.97 4.92 1.84
CA ASP A 61 -21.82 5.51 0.51
C ASP A 61 -21.47 4.54 -0.64
N MET A 62 -21.93 3.28 -0.55
CA MET A 62 -21.78 2.27 -1.62
C MET A 62 -22.73 2.53 -2.79
N TRP A 63 -22.54 3.63 -3.52
CA TRP A 63 -23.47 4.11 -4.54
C TRP A 63 -23.51 3.27 -5.83
N ASP A 64 -24.60 3.42 -6.60
CA ASP A 64 -24.79 2.76 -7.90
C ASP A 64 -23.86 3.28 -9.00
N LEU A 65 -23.50 4.56 -8.97
CA LEU A 65 -22.59 5.20 -9.92
C LEU A 65 -21.76 6.28 -9.22
N HIS A 66 -20.63 6.63 -9.83
CA HIS A 66 -19.74 7.67 -9.36
C HIS A 66 -19.17 8.48 -10.55
N HIS A 67 -18.71 9.70 -10.30
CA HIS A 67 -18.11 10.54 -11.35
C HIS A 67 -16.75 10.02 -11.81
N CYS A 68 -16.08 9.22 -10.98
CA CYS A 68 -14.88 8.46 -11.33
C CYS A 68 -15.28 7.02 -11.75
N LYS A 69 -14.92 6.61 -12.95
CA LYS A 69 -15.24 5.30 -13.53
C LYS A 69 -14.50 4.17 -12.81
N ASN A 70 -13.23 4.38 -12.47
CA ASN A 70 -12.43 3.42 -11.71
C ASN A 70 -13.02 3.19 -10.32
N ALA A 71 -13.57 4.22 -9.68
CA ALA A 71 -14.31 4.08 -8.42
C ALA A 71 -15.57 3.20 -8.58
N VAL A 72 -16.32 3.34 -9.68
CA VAL A 72 -17.46 2.43 -9.99
C VAL A 72 -16.98 0.99 -10.14
N GLY A 73 -15.86 0.78 -10.84
CA GLY A 73 -15.26 -0.55 -10.99
C GLY A 73 -14.88 -1.17 -9.65
N ARG A 74 -14.20 -0.42 -8.78
CA ARG A 74 -13.82 -0.88 -7.43
C ARG A 74 -15.03 -1.14 -6.54
N VAL A 75 -16.06 -0.30 -6.57
CA VAL A 75 -17.34 -0.56 -5.88
C VAL A 75 -17.93 -1.90 -6.34
N GLY A 76 -17.97 -2.14 -7.66
CA GLY A 76 -18.46 -3.39 -8.22
C GLY A 76 -17.66 -4.62 -7.79
N GLU A 77 -16.35 -4.47 -7.56
CA GLU A 77 -15.48 -5.56 -7.15
C GLU A 77 -15.60 -5.91 -5.65
N VAL A 78 -15.68 -4.91 -4.78
CA VAL A 78 -15.75 -5.12 -3.32
C VAL A 78 -17.16 -5.44 -2.84
N ALA A 79 -18.20 -4.96 -3.54
CA ALA A 79 -19.59 -5.10 -3.12
C ALA A 79 -20.06 -6.56 -2.89
N PRO A 80 -19.72 -7.56 -3.74
CA PRO A 80 -20.10 -8.95 -3.48
C PRO A 80 -19.55 -9.49 -2.16
N ARG A 81 -18.26 -9.25 -1.88
CA ARG A 81 -17.62 -9.67 -0.63
C ARG A 81 -18.19 -8.93 0.58
N MET A 82 -18.50 -7.64 0.41
CA MET A 82 -19.20 -6.86 1.43
C MET A 82 -20.59 -7.43 1.71
N ASN A 83 -21.36 -7.82 0.69
CA ASN A 83 -22.68 -8.42 0.86
C ASN A 83 -22.60 -9.76 1.64
N GLU A 84 -21.59 -10.61 1.37
CA GLU A 84 -21.32 -11.81 2.18
C GLU A 84 -21.08 -11.46 3.65
N PHE A 85 -20.23 -10.46 3.90
CA PHE A 85 -19.92 -9.98 5.25
C PHE A 85 -21.17 -9.52 5.98
N LEU A 86 -22.01 -8.72 5.32
CA LEU A 86 -23.26 -8.20 5.89
C LEU A 86 -24.26 -9.33 6.17
N LYS A 87 -24.40 -10.31 5.26
CA LYS A 87 -25.24 -11.50 5.49
C LYS A 87 -24.79 -12.28 6.70
N LYS A 88 -23.48 -12.49 6.86
CA LYS A 88 -22.90 -13.19 8.01
C LYS A 88 -23.05 -12.40 9.30
N ALA A 89 -22.78 -11.09 9.30
CA ALA A 89 -22.97 -10.24 10.46
C ALA A 89 -24.43 -10.25 10.91
N ARG A 90 -25.36 -10.08 9.96
CA ARG A 90 -26.82 -10.11 10.20
C ARG A 90 -27.28 -11.46 10.73
N SER A 91 -26.78 -12.58 10.20
CA SER A 91 -27.16 -13.92 10.70
C SER A 91 -26.73 -14.17 12.14
N LYS A 92 -25.68 -13.49 12.61
CA LYS A 92 -25.22 -13.55 14.00
C LYS A 92 -25.93 -12.57 14.93
N GLY A 93 -26.78 -11.69 14.40
CA GLY A 93 -27.57 -10.73 15.19
C GLY A 93 -27.12 -9.27 15.10
N ALA A 94 -26.09 -8.94 14.31
CA ALA A 94 -25.70 -7.55 14.10
C ALA A 94 -26.76 -6.77 13.33
N PHE A 95 -26.94 -5.50 13.69
CA PHE A 95 -27.87 -4.61 13.03
C PHE A 95 -27.20 -3.92 11.84
N ILE A 96 -27.80 -3.99 10.64
CA ILE A 96 -27.22 -3.37 9.44
C ILE A 96 -27.90 -2.04 9.16
N ILE A 97 -27.09 -0.99 8.97
CA ILE A 97 -27.55 0.35 8.61
C ILE A 97 -26.92 0.73 7.28
N HIS A 98 -27.73 0.88 6.25
CA HIS A 98 -27.30 1.38 4.95
C HIS A 98 -27.35 2.90 4.94
N ALA A 99 -26.22 3.54 4.66
CA ALA A 99 -26.10 4.98 4.64
C ALA A 99 -25.66 5.49 3.25
N PRO A 100 -26.54 5.39 2.23
CA PRO A 100 -26.26 5.90 0.89
C PRO A 100 -26.52 7.41 0.86
N SER A 101 -25.50 8.20 1.21
CA SER A 101 -25.68 9.63 1.40
C SER A 101 -26.20 10.31 0.13
N SER A 102 -27.07 11.31 0.31
CA SER A 102 -27.77 12.03 -0.77
C SER A 102 -28.69 11.16 -1.64
N CYS A 103 -28.89 9.88 -1.30
CA CYS A 103 -29.74 8.95 -2.04
C CYS A 103 -30.92 8.43 -1.22
N THR A 104 -31.08 8.85 0.04
CA THR A 104 -32.13 8.32 0.93
C THR A 104 -33.55 8.59 0.43
N GLY A 105 -33.75 9.62 -0.41
CA GLY A 105 -35.02 9.89 -1.09
C GLY A 105 -35.49 8.76 -2.00
N PHE A 106 -34.58 8.02 -2.65
CA PHE A 106 -34.93 6.83 -3.44
C PHE A 106 -35.63 5.75 -2.60
N TYR A 107 -35.37 5.74 -1.29
CA TYR A 107 -35.85 4.73 -0.36
C TYR A 107 -37.01 5.21 0.52
N GLU A 108 -37.64 6.36 0.24
CA GLU A 108 -38.70 6.96 1.10
C GLU A 108 -39.80 5.96 1.52
N ASN A 109 -40.18 5.05 0.62
CA ASN A 109 -41.23 4.07 0.84
C ASN A 109 -40.72 2.72 1.35
N HIS A 110 -39.40 2.51 1.38
CA HIS A 110 -38.77 1.27 1.79
C HIS A 110 -38.94 1.04 3.32
N PRO A 111 -39.30 -0.17 3.78
CA PRO A 111 -39.49 -0.47 5.20
C PRO A 111 -38.28 -0.10 6.07
N ALA A 112 -37.06 -0.38 5.58
CA ALA A 112 -35.82 -0.01 6.28
C ALA A 112 -35.62 1.52 6.43
N ARG A 113 -36.07 2.35 5.48
CA ARG A 113 -36.05 3.81 5.62
C ARG A 113 -37.06 4.27 6.66
N LYS A 114 -38.29 3.73 6.60
CA LYS A 114 -39.34 4.00 7.59
C LYS A 114 -38.90 3.63 9.00
N ARG A 115 -38.15 2.53 9.16
CA ARG A 115 -37.55 2.13 10.44
C ARG A 115 -36.62 3.19 11.02
N ALA A 116 -35.79 3.83 10.19
CA ALA A 116 -34.89 4.89 10.63
C ALA A 116 -35.65 6.17 11.03
N ILE A 117 -36.63 6.58 10.23
CA ILE A 117 -37.46 7.76 10.49
C ILE A 117 -38.26 7.59 11.80
N ASN A 118 -38.78 6.39 12.04
CA ASN A 118 -39.62 6.07 13.20
C ASN A 118 -38.82 5.62 14.43
N ALA A 119 -37.48 5.65 14.38
CA ALA A 119 -36.66 5.26 15.52
C ALA A 119 -36.94 6.19 16.71
N PRO A 120 -37.13 5.66 17.93
CA PRO A 120 -37.31 6.48 19.12
C PRO A 120 -36.16 7.47 19.29
N LYS A 121 -36.47 8.72 19.62
CA LYS A 121 -35.44 9.73 19.86
C LYS A 121 -34.55 9.30 21.04
N ALA A 122 -33.25 9.40 20.85
CA ALA A 122 -32.28 9.21 21.92
C ALA A 122 -32.50 10.22 23.05
N ALA A 123 -32.20 9.81 24.29
CA ALA A 123 -32.31 10.68 25.46
C ALA A 123 -31.36 11.89 25.38
N SER A 124 -30.21 11.71 24.72
CA SER A 124 -29.25 12.76 24.45
C SER A 124 -28.61 12.56 23.07
N PHE A 125 -28.16 13.65 22.48
CA PHE A 125 -27.43 13.65 21.22
C PHE A 125 -26.02 14.17 21.43
N PRO A 126 -25.02 13.56 20.78
CA PRO A 126 -23.70 14.12 20.76
C PRO A 126 -23.70 15.48 20.04
N LYS A 127 -22.83 16.37 20.49
CA LYS A 127 -22.71 17.71 19.90
C LYS A 127 -22.32 17.61 18.43
N ALA A 128 -23.05 18.29 17.56
CA ALA A 128 -22.76 18.35 16.13
C ALA A 128 -22.72 16.96 15.45
N ILE A 129 -23.52 15.99 15.94
CA ILE A 129 -23.61 14.64 15.37
C ILE A 129 -24.12 14.65 13.93
N GLU A 130 -24.84 15.69 13.53
CA GLU A 130 -25.34 15.94 12.17
C GLU A 130 -24.29 16.49 11.20
N ASN A 131 -23.13 16.92 11.71
CA ASN A 131 -22.14 17.62 10.92
C ASN A 131 -21.01 16.70 10.45
N TRP A 132 -20.41 17.10 9.34
CA TRP A 132 -19.17 16.50 8.87
C TRP A 132 -18.04 16.72 9.88
N CYS A 133 -17.34 15.65 10.26
CA CYS A 133 -16.20 15.69 11.16
C CYS A 133 -14.89 15.63 10.35
N HIS A 134 -14.30 16.80 10.11
CA HIS A 134 -13.04 16.89 9.37
C HIS A 134 -11.87 16.26 10.12
N TRP A 135 -11.84 16.41 11.45
CA TRP A 135 -10.80 15.91 12.34
C TRP A 135 -11.42 15.55 13.69
N ILE A 136 -10.92 14.49 14.33
CA ILE A 136 -11.35 14.03 15.64
C ILE A 136 -10.85 14.97 16.75
N ASP A 137 -9.61 15.45 16.61
CA ASP A 137 -8.93 16.35 17.53
C ASP A 137 -7.88 17.20 16.82
N LYS A 138 -7.24 18.13 17.56
CA LYS A 138 -6.21 19.02 17.03
C LYS A 138 -4.91 18.29 16.66
N VAL A 139 -4.66 17.12 17.23
CA VAL A 139 -3.45 16.34 16.96
C VAL A 139 -3.57 15.62 15.61
N GLU A 140 -4.73 15.05 15.27
CA GLU A 140 -5.01 14.54 13.92
C GLU A 140 -4.96 15.67 12.88
N GLU A 141 -5.57 16.83 13.18
CA GLU A 141 -5.54 17.98 12.29
C GLU A 141 -4.10 18.46 11.99
N ASN A 142 -3.25 18.53 13.00
CA ASN A 142 -1.85 18.94 12.83
C ASN A 142 -1.02 17.88 12.08
N GLN A 143 -1.39 16.60 12.17
CA GLN A 143 -0.77 15.52 11.40
C GLN A 143 -1.17 15.60 9.92
N GLY A 144 -2.42 15.97 9.63
CA GLY A 144 -2.96 16.06 8.28
C GLY A 144 -3.19 14.69 7.63
N TYR A 145 -3.67 14.70 6.38
CA TYR A 145 -3.88 13.48 5.61
C TYR A 145 -2.54 12.93 5.10
N PRO A 146 -2.39 11.59 5.04
CA PRO A 146 -1.20 10.94 4.50
C PRO A 146 -1.18 10.90 2.96
N ILE A 147 -2.20 11.48 2.32
CA ILE A 147 -2.36 11.62 0.87
C ILE A 147 -2.88 13.01 0.53
N ASP A 148 -2.53 13.49 -0.66
CA ASP A 148 -3.14 14.67 -1.26
C ASP A 148 -4.34 14.24 -2.11
N HIS A 149 -5.54 14.55 -1.61
CA HIS A 149 -6.82 14.33 -2.29
C HIS A 149 -7.49 15.65 -2.73
N SER A 150 -6.73 16.75 -2.83
CA SER A 150 -7.28 18.09 -3.09
C SER A 150 -7.92 18.25 -4.48
N ASP A 151 -7.62 17.35 -5.41
CA ASP A 151 -8.23 17.27 -6.74
C ASP A 151 -9.49 16.41 -6.79
N GLY A 152 -9.96 15.91 -5.64
CA GLY A 152 -11.09 14.98 -5.55
C GLY A 152 -10.68 13.51 -5.57
N GLY A 153 -9.41 13.20 -5.86
CA GLY A 153 -8.85 11.84 -5.80
C GLY A 153 -9.28 10.94 -6.94
N GLU A 154 -9.67 11.51 -8.08
CA GLU A 154 -10.04 10.77 -9.29
C GLU A 154 -8.80 10.15 -9.94
N ASP A 155 -8.82 8.84 -10.16
CA ASP A 155 -7.70 8.07 -10.71
C ASP A 155 -7.95 7.53 -12.13
N ASP A 156 -8.97 8.06 -12.80
CA ASP A 156 -9.21 7.79 -14.22
C ASP A 156 -8.19 8.53 -15.10
N ASP A 157 -7.89 7.98 -16.27
CA ASP A 157 -7.23 8.76 -17.32
C ASP A 157 -8.12 9.95 -17.73
N PRO A 158 -7.59 11.17 -17.97
CA PRO A 158 -8.40 12.33 -18.30
C PRO A 158 -9.32 12.15 -19.53
N VAL A 159 -8.89 11.38 -20.53
CA VAL A 159 -9.70 11.07 -21.71
C VAL A 159 -10.83 10.11 -21.34
N GLU A 160 -10.54 9.10 -20.51
CA GLU A 160 -11.55 8.17 -20.00
C GLU A 160 -12.57 8.89 -19.11
N HIS A 161 -12.10 9.79 -18.23
CA HIS A 161 -12.96 10.60 -17.37
C HIS A 161 -13.92 11.46 -18.20
N ALA A 162 -13.42 12.15 -19.23
CA ALA A 162 -14.26 12.95 -20.12
C ALA A 162 -15.30 12.10 -20.87
N ALA A 163 -14.90 10.92 -21.35
CA ALA A 163 -15.82 9.98 -22.00
C ALA A 163 -16.89 9.44 -21.02
N TRP A 164 -16.49 9.15 -19.78
CA TRP A 164 -17.39 8.70 -18.73
C TRP A 164 -18.40 9.79 -18.34
N ALA A 165 -17.97 11.03 -18.17
CA ALA A 165 -18.84 12.16 -17.91
C ALA A 165 -19.90 12.34 -19.01
N LYS A 166 -19.52 12.18 -20.29
CA LYS A 166 -20.46 12.20 -21.42
C LYS A 166 -21.46 11.05 -21.33
N HIS A 167 -20.99 9.83 -21.07
CA HIS A 167 -21.86 8.67 -20.91
C HIS A 167 -22.89 8.86 -19.79
N LEU A 168 -22.46 9.38 -18.63
CA LEU A 168 -23.34 9.70 -17.51
C LEU A 168 -24.45 10.66 -17.91
N ALA A 169 -24.13 11.71 -18.67
CA ALA A 169 -25.13 12.65 -19.17
C ALA A 169 -26.12 11.97 -20.15
N GLU A 170 -25.63 11.11 -21.04
CA GLU A 170 -26.46 10.37 -22.00
C GLU A 170 -27.48 9.44 -21.31
N ILE A 171 -27.13 8.84 -20.17
CA ILE A 171 -28.04 8.01 -19.37
C ILE A 171 -28.87 8.83 -18.34
N GLY A 172 -28.90 10.16 -18.46
CA GLY A 172 -29.71 11.03 -17.61
C GLY A 172 -29.22 11.15 -16.17
N ARG A 173 -27.91 11.02 -15.94
CA ARG A 173 -27.25 11.28 -14.66
C ARG A 173 -26.52 12.63 -14.70
N ASN A 174 -26.42 13.29 -13.54
CA ASN A 174 -25.55 14.46 -13.38
C ASN A 174 -24.10 13.97 -13.33
N PRO A 175 -23.21 14.34 -14.27
CA PRO A 175 -21.84 13.85 -14.28
C PRO A 175 -21.04 14.16 -13.01
N ARG A 176 -21.40 15.21 -12.24
CA ARG A 176 -20.72 15.55 -10.97
C ARG A 176 -21.21 14.76 -9.76
N SER A 177 -22.43 14.24 -9.83
CA SER A 177 -23.08 13.50 -8.74
C SER A 177 -24.06 12.46 -9.31
N PRO A 178 -23.55 11.42 -10.00
CA PRO A 178 -24.41 10.52 -10.78
C PRO A 178 -25.18 9.51 -9.92
N TRP A 179 -24.81 9.32 -8.67
CA TRP A 179 -25.45 8.40 -7.74
C TRP A 179 -26.92 8.76 -7.49
N LYS A 180 -27.78 7.74 -7.39
CA LYS A 180 -29.19 7.89 -6.98
C LYS A 180 -29.60 6.90 -5.89
N ARG A 181 -28.81 5.84 -5.67
CA ARG A 181 -29.11 4.75 -4.73
C ARG A 181 -27.84 3.99 -4.37
N GLN A 182 -27.92 3.06 -3.44
CA GLN A 182 -26.89 2.05 -3.20
C GLN A 182 -26.78 1.11 -4.41
N VAL A 183 -25.58 0.60 -4.69
CA VAL A 183 -25.35 -0.49 -5.66
C VAL A 183 -26.26 -1.69 -5.33
N ASP A 184 -26.82 -2.31 -6.36
CA ASP A 184 -27.75 -3.43 -6.24
C ASP A 184 -27.09 -4.77 -5.89
N LEU A 185 -25.75 -4.81 -5.88
CA LEU A 185 -24.94 -5.95 -5.43
C LEU A 185 -24.98 -6.17 -3.91
N ILE A 186 -25.46 -5.18 -3.15
CA ILE A 186 -25.61 -5.26 -1.69
C ILE A 186 -27.09 -5.30 -1.34
N ASP A 187 -27.52 -6.43 -0.77
CA ASP A 187 -28.91 -6.64 -0.39
C ASP A 187 -29.28 -5.81 0.85
N ILE A 188 -30.45 -5.15 0.78
CA ILE A 188 -31.06 -4.46 1.92
C ILE A 188 -32.28 -5.26 2.37
N ASP A 189 -32.24 -5.77 3.60
CA ASP A 189 -33.34 -6.52 4.19
C ASP A 189 -34.36 -5.56 4.81
N GLY A 190 -35.53 -5.41 4.18
CA GLY A 190 -36.59 -4.51 4.66
C GLY A 190 -37.10 -4.82 6.08
N ASP A 191 -37.05 -6.09 6.48
CA ASP A 191 -37.59 -6.54 7.76
C ASP A 191 -36.60 -6.35 8.90
N ARG A 192 -35.29 -6.34 8.60
CA ARG A 192 -34.22 -6.31 9.61
C ARG A 192 -33.36 -5.07 9.60
N ASP A 193 -33.13 -4.44 8.45
CA ASP A 193 -32.14 -3.38 8.30
C ASP A 193 -32.76 -1.97 8.47
N ALA A 194 -31.91 -0.95 8.48
CA ALA A 194 -32.30 0.46 8.37
C ALA A 194 -31.58 1.17 7.22
N ILE A 195 -32.20 2.24 6.72
CA ILE A 195 -31.59 3.14 5.73
C ILE A 195 -31.63 4.57 6.26
N SER A 196 -30.48 5.22 6.41
CA SER A 196 -30.36 6.65 6.71
C SER A 196 -28.93 7.13 6.48
N ASP A 197 -28.77 8.37 6.04
CA ASP A 197 -27.51 9.12 6.02
C ASP A 197 -27.49 10.27 7.05
N ASN A 198 -28.55 10.38 7.86
CA ASN A 198 -28.73 11.44 8.84
C ASN A 198 -28.16 11.02 10.21
N GLY A 199 -27.27 11.85 10.76
CA GLY A 199 -26.60 11.58 12.04
C GLY A 199 -27.56 11.37 13.23
N PHE A 200 -28.65 12.15 13.31
CA PHE A 200 -29.63 12.00 14.40
C PHE A 200 -30.41 10.70 14.29
N GLU A 201 -30.89 10.35 13.09
CA GLU A 201 -31.65 9.12 12.87
C GLU A 201 -30.80 7.88 13.12
N ILE A 202 -29.54 7.89 12.66
CA ILE A 202 -28.60 6.80 12.93
C ILE A 202 -28.32 6.71 14.43
N TRP A 203 -28.06 7.84 15.11
CA TRP A 203 -27.84 7.82 16.55
C TRP A 203 -29.06 7.29 17.32
N ASN A 204 -30.28 7.68 16.94
CA ASN A 204 -31.52 7.14 17.50
C ASN A 204 -31.59 5.61 17.35
N LEU A 205 -31.28 5.08 16.17
CA LEU A 205 -31.25 3.65 15.92
C LEU A 205 -30.24 2.92 16.82
N LEU A 206 -29.04 3.50 16.96
CA LEU A 206 -27.98 2.93 17.81
C LEU A 206 -28.41 2.91 19.28
N GLU A 207 -28.93 4.01 19.80
CA GLU A 207 -29.36 4.13 21.20
C GLU A 207 -30.58 3.27 21.51
N ALA A 208 -31.61 3.29 20.66
CA ALA A 208 -32.83 2.51 20.86
C ALA A 208 -32.58 0.99 20.88
N ARG A 209 -31.49 0.54 20.27
CA ARG A 209 -31.07 -0.88 20.23
C ARG A 209 -29.96 -1.21 21.23
N GLY A 210 -29.47 -0.24 22.00
CA GLY A 210 -28.36 -0.43 22.92
C GLY A 210 -27.06 -0.83 22.22
N ILE A 211 -26.84 -0.35 20.99
CA ILE A 211 -25.62 -0.63 20.22
C ILE A 211 -24.43 0.06 20.86
N LYS A 212 -23.42 -0.74 21.19
CA LYS A 212 -22.15 -0.29 21.77
C LYS A 212 -21.02 -0.29 20.74
N ASN A 213 -21.09 -1.23 19.78
CA ASN A 213 -20.02 -1.45 18.82
C ASN A 213 -20.48 -1.12 17.40
N VAL A 214 -19.61 -0.49 16.62
CA VAL A 214 -19.87 -0.11 15.23
C VAL A 214 -18.73 -0.63 14.37
N MET A 215 -19.07 -1.45 13.38
CA MET A 215 -18.20 -1.75 12.26
C MET A 215 -18.59 -0.86 11.09
N LEU A 216 -17.64 -0.15 10.50
CA LEU A 216 -17.87 0.64 9.30
C LEU A 216 -17.25 -0.06 8.09
N VAL A 217 -18.03 -0.16 7.02
CA VAL A 217 -17.62 -0.60 5.68
C VAL A 217 -18.07 0.44 4.67
N GLY A 218 -17.52 0.42 3.46
CA GLY A 218 -17.92 1.35 2.40
C GLY A 218 -16.76 2.16 1.84
N VAL A 219 -17.06 3.10 0.95
CA VAL A 219 -16.06 3.76 0.11
C VAL A 219 -15.83 5.23 0.45
N HIS A 220 -14.77 5.77 -0.14
CA HIS A 220 -14.17 7.05 0.14
C HIS A 220 -13.63 7.09 1.58
N THR A 221 -12.73 6.15 1.90
CA THR A 221 -12.11 5.99 3.21
C THR A 221 -11.58 7.31 3.78
N ASN A 222 -10.92 8.11 2.93
CA ASN A 222 -10.31 9.40 3.24
C ASN A 222 -11.31 10.58 3.33
N MET A 223 -12.60 10.34 3.06
CA MET A 223 -13.65 11.34 3.08
C MET A 223 -14.86 10.80 3.84
N CYS A 224 -15.78 10.10 3.17
CA CYS A 224 -17.10 9.76 3.67
C CYS A 224 -17.05 8.84 4.89
N VAL A 225 -16.31 7.73 4.80
CA VAL A 225 -16.12 6.76 5.89
C VAL A 225 -15.54 7.44 7.13
N LEU A 226 -14.58 8.34 6.97
CA LEU A 226 -13.99 9.07 8.09
C LEU A 226 -14.92 10.15 8.67
N GLY A 227 -15.51 10.97 7.79
CA GLY A 227 -16.01 12.30 8.13
C GLY A 227 -17.52 12.47 8.08
N ARG A 228 -18.31 11.55 7.54
CA ARG A 228 -19.79 11.66 7.55
C ARG A 228 -20.32 11.81 9.00
N PRO A 229 -21.55 12.32 9.17
CA PRO A 229 -22.24 12.34 10.47
C PRO A 229 -22.16 11.00 11.24
N PHE A 230 -22.20 9.89 10.48
CA PHE A 230 -22.10 8.53 10.99
C PHE A 230 -20.72 7.87 10.82
N GLY A 231 -19.72 8.63 10.34
CA GLY A 231 -18.38 8.14 10.03
C GLY A 231 -17.54 7.83 11.28
N LEU A 232 -16.35 7.26 11.05
CA LEU A 232 -15.44 6.77 12.11
C LEU A 232 -15.17 7.82 13.18
N ARG A 233 -14.83 9.05 12.79
CA ARG A 233 -14.47 10.11 13.75
C ARG A 233 -15.62 10.45 14.68
N ASN A 234 -16.83 10.59 14.13
CA ASN A 234 -18.02 10.89 14.92
C ASN A 234 -18.40 9.71 15.84
N MET A 235 -18.30 8.48 15.37
CA MET A 235 -18.60 7.31 16.21
C MET A 235 -17.58 7.14 17.34
N THR A 236 -16.28 7.29 17.05
CA THR A 236 -15.21 7.17 18.04
C THR A 236 -15.32 8.26 19.10
N ARG A 237 -15.37 9.54 18.70
CA ARG A 237 -15.34 10.66 19.66
C ARG A 237 -16.54 10.71 20.59
N ASN A 238 -17.63 10.05 20.19
CA ASN A 238 -18.87 9.98 20.95
C ASN A 238 -19.05 8.64 21.69
N GLY A 239 -17.96 7.88 21.89
CA GLY A 239 -17.90 6.79 22.85
C GLY A 239 -18.41 5.43 22.36
N LYS A 240 -18.58 5.23 21.05
CA LYS A 240 -18.80 3.88 20.48
C LYS A 240 -17.46 3.15 20.37
N ASN A 241 -17.48 1.82 20.49
CA ASN A 241 -16.35 1.00 20.08
C ASN A 241 -16.39 0.87 18.56
N VAL A 242 -15.37 1.38 17.86
CA VAL A 242 -15.40 1.48 16.39
C VAL A 242 -14.31 0.61 15.77
N LEU A 243 -14.68 -0.09 14.70
CA LEU A 243 -13.75 -0.74 13.78
C LEU A 243 -14.04 -0.32 12.34
N LEU A 244 -13.00 0.01 11.60
CA LEU A 244 -13.05 -0.07 10.13
C LEU A 244 -12.79 -1.52 9.71
N VAL A 245 -13.60 -2.08 8.81
CA VAL A 245 -13.26 -3.35 8.14
C VAL A 245 -12.37 -3.01 6.94
N ARG A 246 -11.05 -3.04 7.15
CA ARG A 246 -10.06 -2.38 6.27
C ARG A 246 -9.91 -2.98 4.88
N ASP A 247 -10.39 -4.19 4.65
CA ASP A 247 -10.44 -4.84 3.32
C ASP A 247 -11.79 -4.65 2.62
N LEU A 248 -12.77 -3.99 3.26
CA LEU A 248 -14.08 -3.64 2.68
C LEU A 248 -14.24 -2.12 2.54
N THR A 249 -13.17 -1.47 2.10
CA THR A 249 -13.14 -0.02 1.87
C THR A 249 -12.25 0.35 0.69
N ASP A 250 -12.41 1.58 0.22
CA ASP A 250 -11.65 2.16 -0.89
C ASP A 250 -11.55 3.68 -0.70
N ALA A 251 -10.40 4.29 -0.99
CA ALA A 251 -10.24 5.75 -0.89
C ALA A 251 -10.46 6.44 -2.25
N MET A 252 -10.74 7.74 -2.24
CA MET A 252 -10.56 8.56 -3.43
C MET A 252 -9.13 9.09 -3.44
N TYR A 253 -8.27 8.50 -4.25
CA TYR A 253 -6.87 8.90 -4.37
C TYR A 253 -6.37 8.80 -5.80
N ASN A 254 -5.85 9.91 -6.31
CA ASN A 254 -5.18 10.01 -7.60
C ASN A 254 -3.68 9.72 -7.45
N PRO A 255 -3.14 8.65 -8.07
CA PRO A 255 -1.71 8.32 -8.03
C PRO A 255 -0.77 9.43 -8.56
N ALA A 256 -1.29 10.38 -9.34
CA ALA A 256 -0.54 11.56 -9.81
C ALA A 256 -0.37 12.65 -8.74
N ARG A 257 -0.99 12.49 -7.56
CA ARG A 257 -0.87 13.39 -6.41
C ARG A 257 0.03 12.80 -5.34
N TRP A 258 0.61 13.67 -4.50
CA TRP A 258 1.46 13.25 -3.39
C TRP A 258 0.72 12.20 -2.51
N PRO A 259 1.37 11.10 -2.08
CA PRO A 259 2.81 10.81 -2.11
C PRO A 259 3.32 10.07 -3.36
N TYR A 260 2.55 10.06 -4.44
CA TYR A 260 2.88 9.43 -5.73
C TYR A 260 3.10 7.92 -5.59
N VAL A 261 2.14 7.26 -4.95
CA VAL A 261 2.06 5.80 -4.82
C VAL A 261 0.89 5.29 -5.66
N ASN A 262 0.82 3.98 -5.88
CA ASN A 262 -0.36 3.43 -6.56
C ASN A 262 -1.62 3.65 -5.71
N HIS A 263 -2.79 3.54 -6.34
CA HIS A 263 -4.07 3.80 -5.70
C HIS A 263 -4.26 3.00 -4.40
N PHE A 264 -4.01 1.69 -4.45
CA PHE A 264 -4.20 0.78 -3.32
C PHE A 264 -3.29 1.11 -2.14
N ARG A 265 -2.02 1.45 -2.40
CA ARG A 265 -1.11 1.91 -1.33
C ARG A 265 -1.57 3.24 -0.75
N GLY A 266 -2.16 4.13 -1.54
CA GLY A 266 -2.78 5.35 -1.03
C GLY A 266 -3.95 5.06 -0.09
N THR A 267 -4.81 4.10 -0.43
CA THR A 267 -5.87 3.60 0.45
C THR A 267 -5.28 3.01 1.75
N GLU A 268 -4.23 2.20 1.65
CA GLU A 268 -3.54 1.67 2.84
C GLU A 268 -2.96 2.77 3.74
N LEU A 269 -2.35 3.81 3.19
CA LEU A 269 -1.83 4.94 3.97
C LEU A 269 -2.94 5.63 4.78
N VAL A 270 -4.13 5.77 4.20
CA VAL A 270 -5.31 6.30 4.91
C VAL A 270 -5.75 5.35 6.02
N ILE A 271 -5.73 4.04 5.78
CA ILE A 271 -6.02 3.02 6.81
C ILE A 271 -4.98 3.10 7.95
N GLU A 272 -3.70 3.27 7.64
CA GLU A 272 -2.64 3.45 8.64
C GLU A 272 -2.88 4.70 9.49
N HIS A 273 -3.24 5.82 8.87
CA HIS A 273 -3.62 7.04 9.59
C HIS A 273 -4.83 6.83 10.52
N ILE A 274 -5.84 6.07 10.08
CA ILE A 274 -6.99 5.68 10.90
C ILE A 274 -6.53 4.87 12.13
N GLU A 275 -5.61 3.93 11.93
CA GLU A 275 -5.06 3.07 13.00
C GLU A 275 -4.20 3.84 14.01
N GLU A 276 -3.60 4.94 13.59
CA GLU A 276 -2.78 5.82 14.43
C GLU A 276 -3.63 6.78 15.27
N ARG A 277 -4.75 7.27 14.72
CA ARG A 277 -5.42 8.47 15.25
C ARG A 277 -6.92 8.32 15.54
N VAL A 278 -7.61 7.39 14.89
CA VAL A 278 -9.09 7.37 14.88
C VAL A 278 -9.63 6.12 15.55
N CYS A 279 -9.32 4.93 15.05
CA CYS A 279 -9.81 3.67 15.66
C CYS A 279 -9.00 2.47 15.17
N PRO A 280 -9.06 1.33 15.89
CA PRO A 280 -8.54 0.07 15.36
C PRO A 280 -9.30 -0.39 14.11
N THR A 281 -8.73 -1.37 13.40
CA THR A 281 -9.31 -1.95 12.18
C THR A 281 -9.37 -3.48 12.28
N THR A 282 -10.24 -4.12 11.52
CA THR A 282 -10.32 -5.58 11.37
C THR A 282 -10.52 -5.96 9.90
N THR A 283 -10.56 -7.24 9.55
CA THR A 283 -10.76 -7.72 8.17
C THR A 283 -11.97 -8.63 8.03
N SER A 284 -12.52 -8.71 6.82
CA SER A 284 -13.77 -9.44 6.53
C SER A 284 -13.65 -10.94 6.80
N ASP A 285 -12.46 -11.51 6.65
CA ASP A 285 -12.14 -12.91 6.94
C ASP A 285 -12.31 -13.27 8.42
N GLN A 286 -12.30 -12.29 9.33
CA GLN A 286 -12.57 -12.55 10.74
C GLN A 286 -14.01 -13.03 10.98
N LEU A 287 -14.95 -12.68 10.08
CA LEU A 287 -16.32 -13.21 10.09
C LEU A 287 -16.54 -14.31 9.05
N LEU A 288 -15.90 -14.20 7.89
CA LEU A 288 -16.15 -15.04 6.73
C LEU A 288 -15.21 -16.25 6.62
N GLY A 289 -14.09 -16.24 7.35
CA GLY A 289 -12.97 -17.15 7.14
C GLY A 289 -12.21 -16.85 5.84
N GLY A 290 -11.18 -17.66 5.57
CA GLY A 290 -10.36 -17.57 4.38
C GLY A 290 -9.29 -16.47 4.47
N LYS A 291 -9.24 -15.60 3.46
CA LYS A 291 -8.29 -14.48 3.37
C LYS A 291 -9.05 -13.15 3.30
N PRO A 292 -8.44 -12.03 3.73
CA PRO A 292 -8.96 -10.70 3.47
C PRO A 292 -9.21 -10.47 1.98
N PHE A 293 -10.19 -9.64 1.67
CA PHE A 293 -10.45 -9.19 0.30
C PHE A 293 -9.24 -8.45 -0.26
N ARG A 294 -9.02 -8.60 -1.56
CA ARG A 294 -7.99 -7.87 -2.29
C ARG A 294 -8.50 -7.54 -3.68
N PHE A 295 -8.35 -6.28 -4.08
CA PHE A 295 -8.65 -5.87 -5.44
C PHE A 295 -7.71 -6.56 -6.44
N LYS A 296 -8.23 -6.92 -7.60
CA LYS A 296 -7.51 -7.61 -8.67
C LYS A 296 -6.28 -6.82 -9.15
N GLY A 297 -6.38 -5.49 -9.14
CA GLY A 297 -5.29 -4.59 -9.54
C GLY A 297 -4.22 -4.35 -8.46
N ASP A 298 -4.44 -4.81 -7.23
CA ASP A 298 -3.48 -4.67 -6.14
C ASP A 298 -2.39 -5.75 -6.24
N THR A 299 -1.47 -5.54 -7.17
CA THR A 299 -0.32 -6.43 -7.42
C THR A 299 0.98 -5.65 -7.19
N PRO A 300 1.51 -5.63 -5.95
CA PRO A 300 2.71 -4.90 -5.60
C PRO A 300 3.91 -5.52 -6.31
N PRO A 301 4.74 -4.72 -7.01
CA PRO A 301 5.90 -5.24 -7.70
C PRO A 301 6.91 -5.83 -6.72
N HIS A 302 7.64 -6.86 -7.14
CA HIS A 302 8.63 -7.56 -6.33
C HIS A 302 10.05 -7.32 -6.82
N VAL A 303 10.87 -6.74 -5.95
CA VAL A 303 12.30 -6.53 -6.18
C VAL A 303 13.10 -7.52 -5.34
N VAL A 304 13.98 -8.30 -5.99
CA VAL A 304 14.96 -9.14 -5.33
C VAL A 304 16.32 -8.47 -5.37
N PHE A 305 16.86 -8.13 -4.20
CA PHE A 305 18.20 -7.59 -4.02
C PHE A 305 19.19 -8.73 -3.80
N MET A 306 20.07 -8.96 -4.77
CA MET A 306 21.21 -9.87 -4.64
C MET A 306 22.43 -9.09 -4.16
N ILE A 307 22.85 -9.31 -2.91
CA ILE A 307 23.88 -8.51 -2.23
C ILE A 307 25.03 -9.42 -1.80
N GLY A 308 26.23 -9.18 -2.34
CA GLY A 308 27.40 -10.05 -2.12
C GLY A 308 28.74 -9.33 -2.09
N GLU A 309 28.75 -8.02 -1.86
CA GLU A 309 29.95 -7.18 -1.82
C GLU A 309 30.34 -6.80 -0.37
N LYS A 310 31.63 -6.48 -0.14
CA LYS A 310 32.20 -6.16 1.19
C LYS A 310 32.87 -4.79 1.25
N GLU A 311 32.78 -4.00 0.18
CA GLU A 311 33.56 -2.78 -0.03
C GLU A 311 32.76 -1.51 0.30
N TYR A 312 31.44 -1.55 0.10
CA TYR A 312 30.56 -0.38 0.12
C TYR A 312 29.41 -0.50 1.13
N SER A 313 29.39 -1.53 1.97
CA SER A 313 28.36 -1.75 3.00
C SER A 313 26.93 -1.74 2.45
N THR A 314 26.74 -2.17 1.20
CA THR A 314 25.44 -2.08 0.52
C THR A 314 24.35 -2.93 1.14
N ALA A 315 24.71 -3.96 1.92
CA ALA A 315 23.75 -4.71 2.74
C ALA A 315 22.98 -3.81 3.71
N SER A 316 23.61 -2.76 4.25
CA SER A 316 22.94 -1.81 5.14
C SER A 316 22.26 -0.70 4.33
N THR A 317 22.99 -0.05 3.42
CA THR A 317 22.47 1.14 2.72
C THR A 317 21.33 0.83 1.75
N LEU A 318 21.37 -0.31 1.05
CA LEU A 318 20.27 -0.71 0.16
C LEU A 318 19.04 -1.13 0.95
N THR A 319 19.20 -1.77 2.11
CA THR A 319 18.07 -2.15 2.96
C THR A 319 17.36 -0.90 3.50
N ASP A 320 18.10 0.09 3.98
CA ASP A 320 17.52 1.36 4.44
C ASP A 320 16.87 2.14 3.29
N PHE A 321 17.55 2.23 2.13
CA PHE A 321 16.99 2.84 0.92
C PHE A 321 15.69 2.16 0.48
N ALA A 322 15.68 0.83 0.37
CA ALA A 322 14.52 0.06 -0.07
C ALA A 322 13.35 0.25 0.90
N LYS A 323 13.58 0.19 2.22
CA LYS A 323 12.54 0.44 3.22
C LYS A 323 11.90 1.82 3.06
N ARG A 324 12.73 2.86 2.93
CA ARG A 324 12.26 4.27 2.88
C ARG A 324 11.65 4.66 1.54
N GLN A 325 12.17 4.13 0.44
CA GLN A 325 11.86 4.63 -0.90
C GLN A 325 11.03 3.65 -1.73
N LEU A 326 11.12 2.34 -1.48
CA LEU A 326 10.43 1.30 -2.25
C LEU A 326 9.29 0.66 -1.45
N GLU A 327 9.56 0.11 -0.27
CA GLU A 327 8.54 -0.55 0.56
C GLU A 327 7.45 0.42 0.99
N TYR A 328 7.81 1.65 1.36
CA TYR A 328 6.85 2.73 1.59
C TYR A 328 5.85 2.93 0.44
N ARG A 329 6.29 2.71 -0.81
CA ARG A 329 5.47 2.83 -2.03
C ARG A 329 4.68 1.56 -2.37
N GLY A 330 4.74 0.54 -1.51
CA GLY A 330 4.12 -0.76 -1.74
C GLY A 330 4.94 -1.68 -2.64
N VAL A 331 6.24 -1.45 -2.82
CA VAL A 331 7.12 -2.41 -3.51
C VAL A 331 7.56 -3.48 -2.51
N ARG A 332 7.35 -4.75 -2.84
CA ARG A 332 7.84 -5.85 -2.01
C ARG A 332 9.33 -6.04 -2.27
N CYS A 333 10.14 -6.07 -1.21
CA CYS A 333 11.59 -6.28 -1.32
C CYS A 333 12.00 -7.62 -0.68
N THR A 334 12.93 -8.33 -1.33
CA THR A 334 13.57 -9.53 -0.75
C THR A 334 15.07 -9.38 -0.86
N PHE A 335 15.77 -9.48 0.28
CA PHE A 335 17.22 -9.34 0.34
C PHE A 335 17.88 -10.71 0.41
N VAL A 336 18.63 -11.06 -0.63
CA VAL A 336 19.39 -12.30 -0.74
C VAL A 336 20.86 -11.96 -0.57
N HIS A 337 21.39 -12.27 0.61
CA HIS A 337 22.80 -12.05 0.93
C HIS A 337 23.65 -13.26 0.54
N VAL A 338 24.93 -13.02 0.26
CA VAL A 338 25.92 -14.10 0.17
C VAL A 338 25.98 -14.86 1.51
N ASP A 339 26.08 -16.19 1.43
CA ASP A 339 26.19 -17.07 2.59
C ASP A 339 27.47 -16.77 3.40
N ALA A 340 27.36 -16.87 4.72
CA ALA A 340 28.47 -16.57 5.62
C ALA A 340 29.61 -17.60 5.51
N ASN A 341 29.29 -18.85 5.18
CA ASN A 341 30.20 -19.99 5.08
C ASN A 341 30.57 -20.32 3.64
N ASP A 342 29.74 -19.93 2.66
CA ASP A 342 30.07 -20.03 1.23
C ASP A 342 29.94 -18.68 0.53
N SER A 343 31.09 -18.11 0.23
CA SER A 343 31.21 -16.79 -0.37
C SER A 343 30.71 -16.70 -1.82
N ASN A 344 30.22 -17.80 -2.41
CA ASN A 344 29.60 -17.86 -3.72
C ASN A 344 28.12 -18.26 -3.69
N ASN A 345 27.61 -18.73 -2.57
CA ASN A 345 26.22 -19.17 -2.45
C ASN A 345 25.29 -18.02 -2.04
N PHE A 346 24.09 -17.98 -2.64
CA PHE A 346 23.03 -17.00 -2.35
C PHE A 346 21.74 -17.71 -1.97
N ALA A 347 21.64 -18.19 -0.73
CA ALA A 347 20.45 -18.87 -0.22
C ALA A 347 19.21 -17.94 -0.29
N GLY A 348 18.13 -18.39 -0.93
CA GLY A 348 16.93 -17.58 -1.16
C GLY A 348 16.81 -16.98 -2.56
N LEU A 349 17.81 -17.16 -3.45
CA LEU A 349 17.78 -16.61 -4.81
C LEU A 349 16.63 -17.16 -5.67
N GLU A 350 16.04 -18.29 -5.30
CA GLU A 350 14.82 -18.83 -5.91
C GLU A 350 13.62 -17.88 -5.86
N ALA A 351 13.66 -16.84 -5.00
CA ALA A 351 12.72 -15.73 -5.00
C ALA A 351 12.62 -15.03 -6.38
N LEU A 352 13.65 -15.14 -7.24
CA LEU A 352 13.62 -14.63 -8.62
C LEU A 352 12.51 -15.23 -9.48
N LYS A 353 11.97 -16.41 -9.13
CA LYS A 353 10.86 -17.02 -9.87
C LYS A 353 9.60 -16.16 -9.87
N ASP A 354 9.41 -15.36 -8.82
CA ASP A 354 8.26 -14.48 -8.61
C ASP A 354 8.64 -12.99 -8.65
N ALA A 355 9.91 -12.68 -8.91
CA ALA A 355 10.39 -11.30 -8.94
C ALA A 355 10.00 -10.59 -10.24
N ASP A 356 9.74 -9.29 -10.14
CA ASP A 356 9.59 -8.39 -11.28
C ASP A 356 10.93 -7.73 -11.63
N LEU A 357 11.84 -7.57 -10.67
CA LEU A 357 13.16 -6.94 -10.88
C LEU A 357 14.26 -7.62 -10.05
N LEU A 358 15.42 -7.81 -10.69
CA LEU A 358 16.65 -8.19 -10.02
C LEU A 358 17.53 -6.96 -9.79
N PHE A 359 17.87 -6.68 -8.54
CA PHE A 359 18.81 -5.64 -8.16
C PHE A 359 20.15 -6.28 -7.75
N VAL A 360 21.24 -5.92 -8.41
CA VAL A 360 22.57 -6.52 -8.24
C VAL A 360 23.51 -5.56 -7.51
N SER A 361 24.03 -6.01 -6.37
CA SER A 361 25.16 -5.42 -5.66
C SER A 361 26.13 -6.52 -5.23
N VAL A 362 26.82 -7.10 -6.21
CA VAL A 362 27.68 -8.28 -6.05
C VAL A 362 29.07 -7.95 -6.56
N ARG A 363 30.11 -8.50 -5.93
CA ARG A 363 31.50 -8.27 -6.31
C ARG A 363 32.26 -9.59 -6.42
N ARG A 364 32.74 -9.92 -7.61
CA ARG A 364 33.66 -11.05 -7.90
C ARG A 364 33.27 -12.36 -7.23
N ARG A 365 32.04 -12.81 -7.48
CA ARG A 365 31.48 -14.09 -7.00
C ARG A 365 31.28 -15.03 -8.17
N THR A 366 31.26 -16.32 -7.95
CA THR A 366 30.91 -17.32 -8.98
C THR A 366 29.85 -18.23 -8.42
N PRO A 367 28.55 -17.87 -8.45
CA PRO A 367 27.52 -18.71 -7.88
C PRO A 367 27.43 -20.09 -8.52
N PRO A 368 26.87 -21.09 -7.82
CA PRO A 368 26.50 -22.36 -8.41
C PRO A 368 25.71 -22.15 -9.71
N LYS A 369 25.91 -23.02 -10.70
CA LYS A 369 25.22 -22.97 -12.00
C LYS A 369 23.70 -22.78 -11.85
N THR A 370 23.10 -23.51 -10.92
CA THR A 370 21.66 -23.45 -10.63
C THR A 370 21.18 -22.07 -10.20
N GLN A 371 22.00 -21.29 -9.49
CA GLN A 371 21.69 -19.92 -9.09
C GLN A 371 21.88 -18.92 -10.24
N LEU A 372 22.95 -19.06 -11.03
CA LEU A 372 23.13 -18.24 -12.23
C LEU A 372 22.04 -18.48 -13.28
N ASP A 373 21.54 -19.71 -13.40
CA ASP A 373 20.45 -20.04 -14.31
C ASP A 373 19.12 -19.36 -13.92
N LEU A 374 18.91 -19.01 -12.63
CA LEU A 374 17.76 -18.19 -12.21
C LEU A 374 17.86 -16.76 -12.78
N ILE A 375 19.05 -16.17 -12.76
CA ILE A 375 19.30 -14.83 -13.33
C ILE A 375 19.11 -14.86 -14.85
N ARG A 376 19.62 -15.90 -15.52
CA ARG A 376 19.40 -16.09 -16.97
C ARG A 376 17.93 -16.26 -17.31
N SER A 377 17.18 -17.03 -16.52
CA SER A 377 15.74 -17.21 -16.70
C SER A 377 14.96 -15.92 -16.51
N HIS A 378 15.33 -15.09 -15.52
CA HIS A 378 14.76 -13.76 -15.30
C HIS A 378 14.94 -12.86 -16.53
N LEU A 379 16.17 -12.78 -17.06
CA LEU A 379 16.47 -12.03 -18.28
C LEU A 379 15.77 -12.60 -19.53
N ALA A 380 15.69 -13.92 -19.67
CA ALA A 380 15.00 -14.56 -20.80
C ALA A 380 13.49 -14.27 -20.83
N GLN A 381 12.90 -13.92 -19.68
CA GLN A 381 11.51 -13.45 -19.58
C GLN A 381 11.35 -11.95 -19.89
N GLY A 382 12.43 -11.25 -20.26
CA GLY A 382 12.43 -9.80 -20.50
C GLY A 382 12.32 -8.98 -19.21
N LYS A 383 12.55 -9.58 -18.04
CA LYS A 383 12.42 -8.88 -16.76
C LYS A 383 13.65 -7.99 -16.49
N PRO A 384 13.46 -6.81 -15.88
CA PRO A 384 14.50 -5.80 -15.70
C PRO A 384 15.61 -6.18 -14.71
N VAL A 385 16.76 -5.53 -14.89
CA VAL A 385 17.91 -5.58 -13.98
C VAL A 385 18.34 -4.17 -13.58
N VAL A 386 18.62 -3.96 -12.30
CA VAL A 386 19.29 -2.75 -11.80
C VAL A 386 20.62 -3.15 -11.19
N GLY A 387 21.71 -2.47 -11.54
CA GLY A 387 23.03 -2.71 -10.97
C GLY A 387 23.65 -1.45 -10.37
N ILE A 388 24.38 -1.61 -9.26
CA ILE A 388 25.17 -0.51 -8.69
C ILE A 388 26.62 -0.93 -8.44
N ARG A 389 27.54 0.05 -8.45
CA ARG A 389 28.95 -0.13 -8.09
C ARG A 389 29.54 -1.41 -8.68
N THR A 390 29.80 -2.40 -7.85
CA THR A 390 30.52 -3.64 -8.14
C THR A 390 29.75 -4.60 -9.04
N ALA A 391 28.48 -4.32 -9.34
CA ALA A 391 27.71 -5.10 -10.30
C ALA A 391 28.39 -5.19 -11.67
N SER A 392 29.23 -4.22 -12.05
CA SER A 392 30.05 -4.25 -13.27
C SER A 392 31.17 -5.29 -13.27
N HIS A 393 31.37 -6.01 -12.18
CA HIS A 393 32.29 -7.14 -12.09
C HIS A 393 31.74 -8.13 -11.06
N ALA A 394 30.42 -8.32 -11.09
CA ALA A 394 29.68 -9.17 -10.16
C ALA A 394 30.16 -10.61 -10.20
N PHE A 395 30.24 -11.16 -11.41
CA PHE A 395 30.43 -12.60 -11.62
C PHE A 395 31.80 -12.99 -12.20
N ASP A 396 32.74 -12.05 -12.12
CA ASP A 396 34.06 -12.17 -12.72
C ASP A 396 35.11 -12.60 -11.70
N ARG A 397 35.17 -13.91 -11.43
CA ARG A 397 36.18 -14.58 -10.60
C ARG A 397 36.38 -16.00 -11.10
N GLU A 398 37.54 -16.59 -10.84
CA GLU A 398 37.76 -18.02 -11.11
C GLU A 398 36.84 -18.92 -10.28
N PRO A 399 36.10 -19.85 -10.90
CA PRO A 399 35.22 -20.77 -10.18
C PRO A 399 35.99 -21.68 -9.23
N PRO A 400 35.51 -21.90 -7.99
CA PRO A 400 36.18 -22.81 -7.05
C PRO A 400 35.97 -24.30 -7.38
N SER A 401 34.98 -24.63 -8.22
CA SER A 401 34.70 -26.00 -8.67
C SER A 401 33.87 -25.99 -9.95
N ALA A 402 33.73 -27.16 -10.61
CA ALA A 402 32.92 -27.33 -11.83
C ALA A 402 31.41 -27.06 -11.63
N GLN A 403 30.93 -27.00 -10.39
CA GLN A 403 29.53 -26.66 -10.08
C GLN A 403 29.26 -25.15 -10.13
N HIS A 404 30.31 -24.34 -10.14
CA HIS A 404 30.25 -22.88 -10.18
C HIS A 404 30.60 -22.39 -11.57
N ILE A 405 29.95 -21.29 -12.00
CA ILE A 405 30.20 -20.71 -13.31
C ILE A 405 30.67 -19.27 -13.15
N ARG A 406 31.70 -18.93 -13.92
CA ARG A 406 32.12 -17.54 -14.15
C ARG A 406 31.28 -16.97 -15.28
N TRP A 407 30.78 -15.74 -15.11
CA TRP A 407 30.13 -14.99 -16.18
C TRP A 407 30.92 -13.71 -16.38
N ALA A 408 32.03 -13.83 -17.13
CA ALA A 408 33.00 -12.76 -17.31
C ALA A 408 32.39 -11.59 -18.09
N GLU A 409 31.57 -11.86 -19.11
CA GLU A 409 30.97 -10.81 -19.94
C GLU A 409 29.64 -10.26 -19.39
N PHE A 410 29.36 -10.40 -18.09
CA PHE A 410 28.10 -9.90 -17.52
C PHE A 410 27.96 -8.38 -17.67
N ASP A 411 29.04 -7.63 -17.45
CA ASP A 411 29.05 -6.18 -17.62
C ASP A 411 28.87 -5.77 -19.09
N ASP A 412 29.59 -6.40 -20.01
CA ASP A 412 29.49 -6.10 -21.44
C ASP A 412 28.10 -6.45 -21.98
N VAL A 413 27.65 -7.69 -21.77
CA VAL A 413 26.42 -8.22 -22.38
C VAL A 413 25.16 -7.71 -21.70
N ILE A 414 25.16 -7.52 -20.36
CA ILE A 414 23.96 -7.11 -19.61
C ILE A 414 23.97 -5.61 -19.34
N LEU A 415 25.04 -5.09 -18.76
CA LEU A 415 25.12 -3.67 -18.39
C LEU A 415 25.50 -2.79 -19.58
N GLY A 416 26.12 -3.35 -20.62
CA GLY A 416 26.54 -2.63 -21.82
C GLY A 416 27.89 -1.91 -21.68
N VAL A 417 28.74 -2.28 -20.70
CA VAL A 417 30.02 -1.61 -20.42
C VAL A 417 31.17 -2.61 -20.29
N ASP A 418 32.36 -2.19 -20.68
CA ASP A 418 33.62 -2.89 -20.42
C ASP A 418 34.33 -2.23 -19.20
N TYR A 419 34.15 -2.79 -18.00
CA TYR A 419 34.70 -2.22 -16.77
C TYR A 419 36.21 -2.43 -16.67
N ASN A 420 36.97 -1.33 -16.56
CA ASN A 420 38.44 -1.34 -16.58
C ASN A 420 39.09 -0.80 -15.29
N GLY A 421 38.41 -0.94 -14.14
CA GLY A 421 38.91 -0.48 -12.84
C GLY A 421 38.45 0.94 -12.49
N HIS A 422 39.22 1.65 -11.65
CA HIS A 422 38.88 2.99 -11.18
C HIS A 422 40.11 3.89 -11.07
N TYR A 423 39.89 5.21 -10.93
CA TYR A 423 40.95 6.21 -10.84
C TYR A 423 41.57 6.37 -9.43
N GLY A 424 41.15 5.56 -8.46
CA GLY A 424 41.69 5.60 -7.09
C GLY A 424 41.43 6.89 -6.31
N ASN A 425 40.55 7.77 -6.81
CA ASN A 425 40.34 9.10 -6.27
C ASN A 425 39.59 9.06 -4.92
N LYS A 426 40.19 9.62 -3.86
CA LYS A 426 39.67 9.57 -2.48
C LYS A 426 39.70 10.96 -1.81
N PRO A 427 38.61 11.73 -1.85
CA PRO A 427 38.52 13.03 -1.19
C PRO A 427 38.68 12.94 0.34
N PRO A 428 39.22 13.99 1.00
CA PRO A 428 39.82 15.19 0.41
C PRO A 428 41.29 15.00 -0.05
N LYS A 429 41.85 13.80 0.11
CA LYS A 429 43.27 13.50 -0.18
C LYS A 429 43.60 13.42 -1.68
N ALA A 430 42.58 13.29 -2.53
CA ALA A 430 42.66 13.31 -3.97
C ALA A 430 41.39 13.95 -4.56
N PRO A 431 41.38 14.36 -5.85
CA PRO A 431 40.24 15.01 -6.48
C PRO A 431 38.92 14.25 -6.30
N ALA A 432 37.84 14.97 -6.10
CA ALA A 432 36.51 14.37 -6.03
C ALA A 432 35.97 14.03 -7.41
N THR A 433 35.05 13.07 -7.45
CA THR A 433 34.28 12.78 -8.66
C THR A 433 33.20 13.85 -8.80
N ILE A 434 33.21 14.59 -9.91
CA ILE A 434 32.19 15.59 -10.23
C ILE A 434 31.25 14.98 -11.27
N VAL A 435 30.00 14.74 -10.88
CA VAL A 435 28.99 14.10 -11.72
C VAL A 435 28.09 15.16 -12.34
N SER A 436 27.81 15.05 -13.63
CA SER A 436 26.91 15.95 -14.36
C SER A 436 25.95 15.17 -15.25
N ILE A 437 24.81 15.79 -15.55
CA ILE A 437 23.87 15.26 -16.55
C ILE A 437 24.53 15.29 -17.93
N ASN A 438 24.46 14.19 -18.66
CA ASN A 438 24.85 14.16 -20.06
C ASN A 438 23.84 15.00 -20.86
N GLY A 439 24.31 16.05 -21.55
CA GLY A 439 23.45 17.08 -22.15
C GLY A 439 22.33 16.54 -23.06
N ASN A 440 22.57 15.43 -23.75
CA ASN A 440 21.60 14.79 -24.63
C ASN A 440 20.47 14.02 -23.90
N SER A 441 20.60 13.80 -22.59
CA SER A 441 19.73 12.90 -21.82
C SER A 441 18.85 13.63 -20.80
N ALA A 442 18.88 14.96 -20.73
CA ALA A 442 18.21 15.75 -19.70
C ALA A 442 16.69 15.50 -19.57
N LYS A 443 16.04 15.02 -20.65
CA LYS A 443 14.60 14.70 -20.67
C LYS A 443 14.27 13.26 -20.27
N HIS A 444 15.28 12.43 -20.00
CA HIS A 444 15.06 11.02 -19.68
C HIS A 444 14.30 10.89 -18.34
N PRO A 445 13.27 10.03 -18.22
CA PRO A 445 12.44 9.93 -17.01
C PRO A 445 13.23 9.71 -15.71
N ILE A 446 14.32 8.93 -15.78
CA ILE A 446 15.23 8.69 -14.62
C ILE A 446 15.80 9.99 -14.02
N LEU A 447 15.97 11.04 -14.81
CA LEU A 447 16.52 12.32 -14.36
C LEU A 447 15.46 13.26 -13.77
N THR A 448 14.18 12.86 -13.69
CA THR A 448 13.11 13.69 -13.13
C THR A 448 13.39 14.04 -11.66
N GLY A 449 13.56 15.32 -11.35
CA GLY A 449 13.88 15.79 -9.99
C GLY A 449 15.31 15.49 -9.52
N VAL A 450 16.19 14.98 -10.41
CA VAL A 450 17.64 14.97 -10.17
C VAL A 450 18.14 16.40 -10.44
N ALA A 451 19.00 16.92 -9.57
CA ALA A 451 19.46 18.31 -9.70
C ALA A 451 20.20 18.51 -11.05
N PRO A 452 19.90 19.59 -11.80
CA PRO A 452 20.46 19.79 -13.14
C PRO A 452 21.94 20.21 -13.14
N GLY A 453 22.43 20.73 -12.01
CA GLY A 453 23.84 21.10 -11.84
C GLY A 453 24.75 19.91 -11.55
N SER A 454 26.05 20.10 -11.71
CA SER A 454 27.04 19.10 -11.30
C SER A 454 27.05 18.91 -9.79
N PHE A 455 27.24 17.69 -9.30
CA PHE A 455 27.38 17.39 -7.89
C PHE A 455 28.63 16.57 -7.59
N GLU A 456 29.18 16.74 -6.39
CA GLU A 456 30.32 15.97 -5.93
C GLU A 456 29.85 14.62 -5.39
N ALA A 457 30.23 13.53 -6.06
CA ALA A 457 30.03 12.17 -5.55
C ALA A 457 31.19 11.77 -4.61
N LYS A 458 30.88 10.92 -3.63
CA LYS A 458 31.88 10.39 -2.68
C LYS A 458 32.53 9.11 -3.19
N SER A 459 31.92 8.46 -4.17
CA SER A 459 32.45 7.29 -4.85
C SER A 459 33.62 7.56 -5.78
N HIS A 460 34.50 6.56 -5.91
CA HIS A 460 35.55 6.52 -6.94
C HIS A 460 34.95 6.55 -8.36
N LEU A 461 35.59 7.29 -9.26
CA LEU A 461 35.28 7.30 -10.68
C LEU A 461 35.79 6.00 -11.33
N TYR A 462 34.89 5.27 -11.98
CA TYR A 462 35.18 4.02 -12.69
C TYR A 462 35.58 4.32 -14.14
N LYS A 463 36.40 3.44 -14.72
CA LYS A 463 36.82 3.50 -16.13
C LYS A 463 35.85 2.66 -16.96
N ASN A 464 34.91 3.33 -17.63
CA ASN A 464 33.71 2.75 -18.26
C ASN A 464 33.54 3.21 -19.73
N LYS A 465 34.63 3.67 -20.37
CA LYS A 465 34.55 4.43 -21.62
C LYS A 465 34.03 3.64 -22.83
N LYS A 466 34.22 2.31 -22.85
CA LYS A 466 33.76 1.46 -23.95
C LYS A 466 32.35 0.94 -23.62
N LEU A 467 31.41 1.30 -24.49
CA LEU A 467 29.99 1.04 -24.35
C LEU A 467 29.47 0.29 -25.59
N THR A 468 28.42 -0.50 -25.40
CA THR A 468 27.66 -1.09 -26.52
C THR A 468 26.68 -0.07 -27.11
N ASP A 469 26.24 -0.29 -28.36
CA ASP A 469 25.38 0.65 -29.10
C ASP A 469 23.98 0.82 -28.49
N THR A 470 23.56 -0.11 -27.63
CA THR A 470 22.26 -0.08 -26.94
C THR A 470 22.28 0.75 -25.65
N VAL A 471 23.45 1.27 -25.25
CA VAL A 471 23.59 2.10 -24.06
C VAL A 471 23.17 3.54 -24.32
N ASN A 472 22.34 4.07 -23.43
CA ASN A 472 22.04 5.49 -23.34
C ASN A 472 22.61 6.08 -22.04
N VAL A 473 23.69 6.85 -22.15
CA VAL A 473 24.39 7.50 -21.03
C VAL A 473 23.57 8.66 -20.48
N LEU A 474 23.23 8.60 -19.19
CA LEU A 474 22.44 9.61 -18.50
C LEU A 474 23.32 10.59 -17.72
N LEU A 475 24.33 10.09 -17.02
CA LEU A 475 25.27 10.89 -16.23
C LEU A 475 26.70 10.55 -16.61
N THR A 476 27.55 11.56 -16.64
CA THR A 476 29.01 11.40 -16.76
C THR A 476 29.72 11.97 -15.54
N GLY A 477 30.96 11.56 -15.32
CA GLY A 477 31.78 12.00 -14.21
C GLY A 477 33.18 12.41 -14.65
N THR A 478 33.67 13.51 -14.08
CA THR A 478 35.06 13.97 -14.19
C THR A 478 35.76 13.92 -12.84
N LEU A 479 37.09 14.12 -12.83
CA LEU A 479 37.81 14.38 -11.59
C LEU A 479 37.96 15.89 -11.41
N LYS A 480 37.73 16.41 -10.20
CA LYS A 480 37.83 17.85 -9.90
C LYS A 480 39.15 18.44 -10.38
N GLY A 481 39.09 19.39 -11.32
CA GLY A 481 40.26 20.03 -11.94
C GLY A 481 40.96 19.20 -13.01
N ARG A 482 40.30 18.16 -13.53
CA ARG A 482 40.76 17.24 -14.59
C ARG A 482 39.63 16.85 -15.52
N ASP A 483 39.15 17.82 -16.29
CA ASP A 483 38.00 17.67 -17.18
C ASP A 483 38.31 16.80 -18.42
N GLU A 484 39.60 16.54 -18.69
CA GLU A 484 40.03 15.58 -19.71
C GLU A 484 39.66 14.13 -19.37
N ILE A 485 39.43 13.84 -18.08
CA ILE A 485 38.89 12.57 -17.60
C ILE A 485 37.38 12.70 -17.58
N ASN A 486 36.69 11.95 -18.44
CA ASN A 486 35.24 11.96 -18.54
C ASN A 486 34.74 10.53 -18.79
N GLU A 487 33.99 9.99 -17.84
CA GLU A 487 33.54 8.59 -17.83
C GLU A 487 32.02 8.49 -17.63
N PRO A 488 31.33 7.52 -18.26
CA PRO A 488 29.94 7.20 -17.93
C PRO A 488 29.79 6.77 -16.46
N VAL A 489 28.81 7.38 -15.78
CA VAL A 489 28.52 7.15 -14.35
C VAL A 489 27.15 6.53 -14.14
N ALA A 490 26.15 6.88 -14.94
CA ALA A 490 24.85 6.21 -14.91
C ALA A 490 24.25 6.15 -16.31
N TRP A 491 23.63 5.03 -16.64
CA TRP A 491 23.09 4.79 -17.98
C TRP A 491 21.98 3.75 -17.95
N THR A 492 21.29 3.66 -19.08
CA THR A 492 20.35 2.57 -19.37
C THR A 492 20.90 1.70 -20.49
N ASN A 493 20.49 0.44 -20.51
CA ASN A 493 20.73 -0.51 -21.58
C ASN A 493 19.45 -1.32 -21.84
N THR A 494 19.35 -1.97 -23.00
CA THR A 494 18.26 -2.91 -23.31
C THR A 494 18.84 -4.21 -23.81
N VAL A 495 18.46 -5.32 -23.18
CA VAL A 495 18.99 -6.65 -23.51
C VAL A 495 17.85 -7.66 -23.54
N ASN A 496 17.61 -8.29 -24.70
CA ASN A 496 16.52 -9.27 -24.88
C ASN A 496 15.13 -8.78 -24.40
N GLY A 497 14.85 -7.48 -24.57
CA GLY A 497 13.62 -6.84 -24.09
C GLY A 497 13.64 -6.42 -22.61
N SER A 498 14.64 -6.84 -21.83
CA SER A 498 14.84 -6.37 -20.46
C SER A 498 15.35 -4.93 -20.43
N ARG A 499 14.69 -4.09 -19.62
CA ARG A 499 15.21 -2.78 -19.22
C ARG A 499 16.35 -2.96 -18.22
N VAL A 500 17.51 -2.37 -18.50
CA VAL A 500 18.65 -2.37 -17.60
C VAL A 500 18.98 -0.95 -17.20
N PHE A 501 19.12 -0.71 -15.89
CA PHE A 501 19.66 0.54 -15.38
C PHE A 501 20.90 0.25 -14.54
N TYR A 502 22.00 0.96 -14.81
CA TYR A 502 23.22 0.84 -14.02
C TYR A 502 23.72 2.21 -13.59
N THR A 503 24.26 2.26 -12.38
CA THR A 503 25.08 3.39 -11.92
C THR A 503 26.34 2.93 -11.25
N SER A 504 27.47 3.53 -11.63
CA SER A 504 28.73 3.36 -10.92
C SER A 504 28.75 4.16 -9.62
N LEU A 505 27.68 4.81 -9.19
CA LEU A 505 27.54 5.40 -7.85
C LEU A 505 26.94 4.37 -6.86
N GLY A 506 26.88 4.72 -5.57
CA GLY A 506 26.31 3.87 -4.53
C GLY A 506 27.32 3.41 -3.47
N GLY A 507 28.37 4.18 -3.24
CA GLY A 507 29.14 4.08 -1.99
C GLY A 507 28.35 4.68 -0.83
N PRO A 508 28.72 4.41 0.45
CA PRO A 508 27.97 4.90 1.61
C PRO A 508 27.67 6.40 1.59
N GLY A 509 28.67 7.23 1.25
CA GLY A 509 28.51 8.69 1.18
C GLY A 509 27.64 9.17 0.01
N ASP A 510 27.40 8.35 -1.02
CA ASP A 510 26.47 8.72 -2.08
C ASP A 510 25.02 8.56 -1.61
N PHE A 511 24.73 7.58 -0.74
CA PHE A 511 23.40 7.41 -0.15
C PHE A 511 22.99 8.57 0.76
N GLU A 512 23.94 9.40 1.21
CA GLU A 512 23.64 10.65 1.94
C GLU A 512 23.17 11.77 0.99
N LEU A 513 23.37 11.63 -0.33
CA LEU A 513 23.01 12.64 -1.31
C LEU A 513 21.55 12.43 -1.78
N PRO A 514 20.64 13.41 -1.57
CA PRO A 514 19.26 13.30 -2.05
C PRO A 514 19.17 13.10 -3.57
N THR A 515 20.09 13.70 -4.33
CA THR A 515 20.14 13.55 -5.79
C THR A 515 20.44 12.11 -6.22
N PHE A 516 21.27 11.37 -5.47
CA PHE A 516 21.57 9.97 -5.75
C PHE A 516 20.41 9.06 -5.33
N GLN A 517 19.83 9.28 -4.14
CA GLN A 517 18.63 8.56 -3.73
C GLN A 517 17.50 8.73 -4.75
N ARG A 518 17.32 9.95 -5.26
CA ARG A 518 16.36 10.27 -6.32
C ARG A 518 16.66 9.54 -7.62
N LEU A 519 17.90 9.59 -8.09
CA LEU A 519 18.35 8.87 -9.29
C LEU A 519 18.06 7.37 -9.16
N LEU A 520 18.42 6.77 -8.01
CA LEU A 520 18.26 5.33 -7.79
C LEU A 520 16.79 4.93 -7.72
N LEU A 521 15.95 5.70 -7.01
CA LEU A 521 14.50 5.48 -6.97
C LEU A 521 13.92 5.52 -8.38
N ASN A 522 14.23 6.56 -9.15
CA ASN A 522 13.72 6.69 -10.50
C ASN A 522 14.23 5.57 -11.42
N GLY A 523 15.48 5.13 -11.24
CA GLY A 523 16.06 4.00 -11.98
C GLY A 523 15.31 2.69 -11.73
N VAL A 524 14.98 2.39 -10.46
CA VAL A 524 14.19 1.21 -10.10
C VAL A 524 12.77 1.30 -10.66
N LEU A 525 12.10 2.43 -10.51
CA LEU A 525 10.72 2.62 -11.02
C LEU A 525 10.67 2.58 -12.55
N TRP A 526 11.64 3.18 -13.24
CA TRP A 526 11.74 3.12 -14.70
C TRP A 526 11.96 1.69 -15.19
N ALA A 527 12.82 0.93 -14.50
CA ALA A 527 13.09 -0.46 -14.84
C ALA A 527 11.84 -1.33 -14.65
N LEU A 528 11.05 -1.10 -13.59
CA LEU A 528 9.75 -1.74 -13.33
C LEU A 528 8.58 -1.25 -14.22
N ASP A 529 8.84 -0.28 -15.11
CA ASP A 529 7.81 0.41 -15.89
C ASP A 529 6.69 1.01 -15.03
N LYS A 530 7.07 1.63 -13.91
CA LYS A 530 6.17 2.34 -13.01
C LYS A 530 6.30 3.86 -13.21
N PRO A 531 5.23 4.63 -12.92
CA PRO A 531 5.27 6.07 -12.97
C PRO A 531 6.41 6.64 -12.13
N ILE A 532 7.17 7.57 -12.71
CA ILE A 532 8.19 8.33 -11.98
C ILE A 532 7.49 9.49 -11.28
N PRO A 533 7.63 9.66 -9.95
CA PRO A 533 7.07 10.83 -9.26
C PRO A 533 7.57 12.13 -9.89
N PRO A 534 6.83 13.25 -9.82
CA PRO A 534 7.30 14.54 -10.32
C PRO A 534 8.51 15.05 -9.51
N ALA A 535 9.10 16.17 -9.94
CA ALA A 535 10.20 16.84 -9.25
C ALA A 535 9.76 17.56 -7.96
N ASP A 536 9.06 16.83 -7.09
CA ASP A 536 8.60 17.28 -5.78
C ASP A 536 9.67 16.95 -4.73
N PRO A 537 10.17 17.93 -3.96
CA PRO A 537 11.22 17.71 -2.98
C PRO A 537 10.82 16.74 -1.87
N ARG A 538 9.51 16.54 -1.63
CA ARG A 538 9.00 15.60 -0.60
C ARG A 538 9.15 14.13 -0.98
N VAL A 539 9.50 13.83 -2.25
CA VAL A 539 9.57 12.45 -2.74
C VAL A 539 10.67 11.65 -2.08
N ILE A 540 11.85 12.26 -1.90
CA ILE A 540 12.91 11.67 -1.11
C ILE A 540 12.71 12.17 0.31
N ALA A 541 12.23 11.28 1.18
CA ALA A 541 12.05 11.59 2.59
C ALA A 541 13.31 12.26 3.16
N HIS A 542 13.17 13.50 3.60
CA HIS A 542 14.11 14.11 4.52
C HIS A 542 13.82 13.53 5.91
N ASN A 543 14.86 13.05 6.59
CA ASN A 543 14.77 12.46 7.94
C ASN A 543 13.81 13.20 8.86
#